data_AF-E1GUJ7-F1
#
_entry.id   AF-E1GUJ7-F1
#
_cell.length_a   1.000
_cell.length_b   1.000
_cell.length_c   1.000
_cell.angle_alpha   90.00
_cell.angle_beta   90.00
_cell.angle_gamma   90.00
#
_symmetry.space_group_name_H-M   'P 1'
#
loop_
_entity.id
_entity.type
_entity.pdbx_description
1 polymer ?
#
loop_
_entity_poly.entity_id
_entity_poly.type
_entity_poly.pdbx_seq_one_letter_code
_entity_poly.pdbx_strand_id
1 'polypeptide(L)' 'MTTCIIAEKPSVARDIARIVGANSKKDGYLEGSGYLVTWAMGHLITLAMPEAYG' A
#
# COMPACT_ATOMS: atom_id res chain seq x y z
N MET A 1 17.89 0.93 5.93
CA MET A 1 16.56 0.78 6.55
C MET A 1 15.54 1.14 5.49
N THR A 2 14.48 0.34 5.35
CA THR A 2 13.47 0.54 4.29
C THR A 2 12.15 0.93 4.94
N THR A 3 11.55 2.03 4.47
CA THR A 3 10.28 2.55 5.01
C THR A 3 9.13 2.15 4.09
N CYS A 4 8.10 1.50 4.65
CA CYS A 4 6.90 1.14 3.91
C CYS A 4 5.80 2.19 4.12
N ILE A 5 5.22 2.66 3.02
CA ILE A 5 4.10 3.61 2.98
C ILE A 5 2.90 2.89 2.35
N ILE A 6 1.76 2.90 3.06
CA ILE A 6 0.50 2.29 2.62
C ILE A 6 -0.51 3.40 2.36
N ALA A 7 -0.98 3.53 1.13
CA ALA A 7 -2.03 4.49 0.74
C ALA A 7 -3.41 3.81 0.65
N GLU A 8 -4.48 4.59 0.58
CA GLU A 8 -5.86 4.08 0.47
C GLU A 8 -6.29 3.68 -0.96
N LYS A 9 -5.52 4.09 -1.98
CA LYS A 9 -5.80 3.82 -3.40
C LYS A 9 -4.56 4.01 -4.28
N PRO A 10 -4.51 3.38 -5.48
CA PRO A 10 -3.33 3.41 -6.33
C PRO A 10 -2.95 4.81 -6.85
N SER A 11 -3.88 5.77 -6.95
CA SER A 11 -3.56 7.13 -7.39
C SER A 11 -2.73 7.86 -6.33
N VAL A 12 -3.15 7.79 -5.05
CA VAL A 12 -2.44 8.41 -3.92
C VAL A 12 -1.05 7.81 -3.74
N ALA A 13 -0.92 6.48 -3.85
CA ALA A 13 0.38 5.82 -3.79
C ALA A 13 1.35 6.33 -4.88
N ARG A 14 0.86 6.53 -6.12
CA ARG A 14 1.69 7.05 -7.21
C ARG A 14 2.14 8.48 -6.98
N ASP A 15 1.29 9.33 -6.41
CA ASP A 15 1.65 10.71 -6.10
C ASP A 15 2.71 10.78 -5.00
N ILE A 16 2.57 9.96 -3.95
CA ILE A 16 3.58 9.85 -2.88
C ILE A 16 4.89 9.29 -3.43
N ALA A 17 4.84 8.22 -4.23
CA ALA A 17 6.01 7.55 -4.79
C ALA A 17 6.89 8.51 -5.60
N ARG A 18 6.29 9.42 -6.37
CA ARG A 18 7.02 10.48 -7.11
C ARG A 18 7.77 11.43 -6.18
N ILE A 19 7.17 11.81 -5.06
CA ILE A 19 7.77 12.74 -4.08
C ILE A 19 8.94 12.08 -3.34
N VAL A 20 8.78 10.82 -2.92
CA VAL A 20 9.80 10.10 -2.14
C VAL A 20 10.88 9.44 -3.01
N GLY A 21 10.74 9.49 -4.34
CA GLY A 21 11.69 8.89 -5.29
C GLY A 21 11.55 7.37 -5.46
N ALA A 22 10.39 6.80 -5.13
CA ALA A 22 10.07 5.39 -5.38
C ALA A 22 9.57 5.20 -6.83
N ASN A 23 10.48 5.29 -7.79
CA ASN A 23 10.15 5.33 -9.22
C ASN A 23 10.08 3.94 -9.90
N SER A 24 10.56 2.89 -9.25
CA SER A 24 10.58 1.53 -9.81
C SER A 24 9.23 0.85 -9.55
N LYS A 25 8.47 0.56 -10.61
CA LYS A 25 7.17 -0.11 -10.49
C LYS A 25 7.36 -1.63 -10.33
N LYS A 26 6.62 -2.21 -9.40
CA LYS A 26 6.50 -3.66 -9.17
C LYS A 26 5.03 -4.08 -9.22
N ASP A 27 4.77 -5.36 -9.02
CA ASP A 27 3.41 -5.86 -8.91
C ASP A 27 2.82 -5.47 -7.54
N GLY A 28 1.83 -4.56 -7.54
CA GLY A 28 1.16 -4.09 -6.33
C GLY A 28 1.89 -3.01 -5.49
N TYR A 29 3.07 -2.54 -5.89
CA TYR A 29 3.78 -1.45 -5.18
C TYR A 29 4.82 -0.74 -6.07
N LEU A 30 5.39 0.37 -5.56
CA LEU A 30 6.53 1.08 -6.13
C LEU A 30 7.70 1.08 -5.13
N GLU A 31 8.93 1.05 -5.62
CA GLU A 31 10.15 1.06 -4.79
C GLU A 31 11.20 2.04 -5.29
N GLY A 32 12.06 2.50 -4.39
CA GLY A 32 13.19 3.36 -4.70
C GLY A 32 13.53 4.29 -3.54
N SER A 33 14.76 4.79 -3.50
CA SER A 33 15.23 5.74 -2.48
C SER A 33 15.02 5.28 -1.02
N GLY A 34 15.00 3.96 -0.78
CA GLY A 34 14.74 3.37 0.54
C GLY A 34 13.26 3.30 0.94
N TYR A 35 12.34 3.60 0.03
CA TYR A 35 10.90 3.51 0.24
C TYR A 35 10.26 2.36 -0.53
N LEU A 36 9.24 1.77 0.08
CA LEU A 36 8.25 0.90 -0.54
C LEU A 36 6.89 1.61 -0.43
N VAL A 37 6.22 1.85 -1.55
CA VAL A 37 4.93 2.55 -1.59
C VAL A 37 3.88 1.63 -2.21
N THR A 38 2.92 1.20 -1.40
CA THR A 38 1.81 0.32 -1.80
C THR A 38 0.46 0.94 -1.45
N TRP A 39 -0.64 0.24 -1.73
CA TRP A 39 -1.99 0.71 -1.43
C TRP A 39 -2.92 -0.43 -1.03
N ALA A 40 -3.86 -0.13 -0.13
CA ALA A 40 -5.07 -0.90 0.06
C ALA A 40 -6.09 -0.53 -1.03
N MET A 41 -6.96 -1.46 -1.41
CA MET A 41 -8.12 -1.18 -2.24
C MET A 41 -9.38 -1.51 -1.44
N GLY A 42 -10.03 -0.49 -0.89
CA GLY A 42 -11.12 -0.68 0.06
C GLY A 42 -10.65 -1.28 1.39
N HIS A 43 -11.57 -1.91 2.11
CA HIS A 43 -11.26 -2.56 3.39
C HIS A 43 -10.59 -3.92 3.14
N LEU A 44 -9.30 -4.04 3.48
CA LEU A 44 -8.56 -5.31 3.36
C LEU A 44 -9.02 -6.36 4.37
N ILE A 45 -9.63 -5.91 5.47
CA ILE A 45 -10.17 -6.73 6.54
C ILE A 45 -11.55 -6.25 6.89
N THR A 46 -12.41 -7.17 7.28
CA THR A 46 -13.74 -6.91 7.80
C THR A 46 -13.92 -7.68 9.10
N LEU A 47 -14.89 -7.26 9.91
CA LEU A 47 -15.29 -8.04 11.08
C LEU A 47 -15.75 -9.42 10.63
N ALA A 48 -15.40 -10.45 11.40
CA ALA A 48 -15.97 -11.77 11.20
C ALA A 48 -17.46 -11.75 11.58
N MET A 49 -18.26 -12.50 10.81
CA MET A 49 -19.68 -12.68 11.11
C MET A 49 -19.84 -13.55 12.38
N PRO A 50 -20.93 -13.41 13.15
CA PRO A 50 -21.15 -14.17 14.38
C PRO A 50 -20.98 -15.69 14.23
N GLU A 51 -21.33 -16.24 13.07
CA GLU A 51 -21.24 -17.67 12.76
C GLU A 51 -19.80 -18.18 12.70
N ALA A 52 -18.80 -17.31 12.50
CA ALA A 52 -17.40 -17.70 12.46
C ALA A 52 -16.79 -17.94 13.86
N TYR A 53 -17.52 -17.61 14.92
CA TYR A 53 -17.07 -17.79 16.31
C TYR A 53 -17.60 -19.08 16.97
N GLY A 54 -18.41 -19.88 16.26
CA GLY A 54 -19.13 -21.05 16.78
C GLY A 54 -18.69 -22.37 16.16
#